data_AF-A0A2M9C4E7-F1
#
_entry.id   AF-A0A2M9C4E7-F1
#
_cell.length_a   1.000
_cell.length_b   1.000
_cell.length_c   1.000
_cell.angle_alpha   90.00
_cell.angle_beta   90.00
_cell.angle_gamma   90.00
#
_symmetry.space_group_name_H-M   'P 1'
#
loop_
_entity.id
_entity.type
_entity.pdbx_description
1 polymer ?
#
loop_
_entity_poly.entity_id
_entity_poly.type
_entity_poly.pdbx_seq_one_letter_code
_entity_poly.pdbx_strand_id
1 'polypeptide(L)'
;MTLGAGVALAAVLTGCSGAPLIALLEQPQHAIDRVPIFFDAEPGTFLDDYHEQLSGQSSGVDIDSTRFLADYDGLLYYVGTQRDPSGGESICVLTEPSENALQLSGDGVVDPDDAKGRYVIVSGTPSSGFSACGAVRYNPLMGGDGESEFALVRDGYDVAGLEAQGWMPVHPNLLVRARPR
;
A
#
# COMPACT_ATOMS: atom_id res chain seq x y z
N MET A 1 64.66 -18.14 -5.17
CA MET A 1 63.36 -18.79 -4.95
C MET A 1 62.51 -17.83 -4.12
N THR A 2 61.57 -17.14 -4.76
CA THR A 2 60.66 -16.20 -4.08
C THR A 2 59.29 -16.37 -4.73
N LEU A 3 58.36 -17.00 -4.01
CA LEU A 3 56.96 -17.16 -4.42
C LEU A 3 56.24 -15.82 -4.22
N GLY A 4 55.67 -15.27 -5.30
CA GLY A 4 54.74 -14.15 -5.24
C GLY A 4 53.31 -14.65 -5.05
N ALA A 5 52.67 -14.23 -3.96
CA ALA A 5 51.28 -14.56 -3.63
C ALA A 5 50.31 -13.83 -4.58
N GLY A 6 49.47 -14.60 -5.27
CA GLY A 6 48.37 -14.07 -6.08
C GLY A 6 47.17 -13.72 -5.20
N VAL A 7 46.73 -12.46 -5.26
CA VAL A 7 45.48 -12.01 -4.65
C VAL A 7 44.33 -12.42 -5.57
N ALA A 8 43.49 -13.34 -5.10
CA ALA A 8 42.26 -13.70 -5.79
C ALA A 8 41.20 -12.60 -5.58
N LEU A 9 40.77 -11.95 -6.66
CA LEU A 9 39.57 -11.11 -6.65
C LEU A 9 38.33 -12.01 -6.49
N ALA A 10 37.71 -11.96 -5.31
CA ALA A 10 36.38 -12.51 -5.11
C ALA A 10 35.35 -11.58 -5.76
N ALA A 11 34.76 -12.02 -6.87
CA ALA A 11 33.60 -11.37 -7.48
C ALA A 11 32.39 -11.56 -6.56
N VAL A 12 31.98 -10.49 -5.87
CA VAL A 12 30.72 -10.46 -5.13
C VAL A 12 29.59 -10.53 -6.16
N LEU A 13 28.87 -11.64 -6.17
CA LEU A 13 27.63 -11.79 -6.90
C LEU A 13 26.63 -10.78 -6.32
N THR A 14 26.52 -9.62 -6.96
CA THR A 14 25.39 -8.71 -6.75
C THR A 14 24.16 -9.45 -7.26
N GLY A 15 23.46 -10.12 -6.35
CA GLY A 15 22.15 -10.67 -6.64
C GLY A 15 21.27 -9.53 -7.11
N CYS A 16 20.87 -9.57 -8.38
CA CYS A 16 19.82 -8.69 -8.89
C CYS A 16 18.50 -9.08 -8.21
N SER A 17 18.32 -8.70 -6.95
CA SER A 17 16.97 -8.42 -6.46
C SER A 17 16.45 -7.32 -7.38
N GLY A 18 15.46 -7.64 -8.21
CA GLY A 18 14.90 -6.67 -9.15
C GLY A 18 14.61 -5.37 -8.41
N ALA A 19 14.91 -4.23 -9.04
CA ALA A 19 14.67 -2.94 -8.43
C ALA A 19 13.23 -2.87 -7.89
N PRO A 20 13.01 -2.24 -6.73
CA PRO A 20 11.68 -2.06 -6.19
C PRO A 20 10.75 -1.45 -7.25
N LEU A 21 9.50 -1.90 -7.26
CA LEU A 21 8.50 -1.31 -8.16
C LEU A 21 8.24 0.15 -7.80
N ILE A 22 8.28 0.47 -6.50
CA ILE A 22 8.18 1.83 -5.96
C ILE A 22 9.23 1.95 -4.86
N ALA A 23 10.34 2.62 -5.13
CA ALA A 23 11.46 2.76 -4.20
C ALA A 23 11.08 3.46 -2.89
N LEU A 24 10.00 4.26 -2.91
CA LEU A 24 9.45 4.88 -1.71
C LEU A 24 9.12 3.85 -0.61
N LEU A 25 8.63 2.66 -0.98
CA LEU A 25 8.24 1.60 -0.03
C LEU A 25 9.45 0.99 0.70
N GLU A 26 10.66 1.12 0.17
CA GLU A 26 11.89 0.64 0.82
C GLU A 26 12.49 1.66 1.79
N GLN A 27 12.04 2.92 1.76
CA GLN A 27 12.54 3.97 2.64
C GLN A 27 11.99 3.78 4.05
N PRO A 28 12.68 4.25 5.11
CA PRO A 28 12.12 4.27 6.46
C PRO A 28 10.79 5.05 6.51
N GLN A 29 9.83 4.55 7.30
CA GLN A 29 8.57 5.26 7.50
C GLN A 29 8.77 6.54 8.33
N HIS A 30 8.17 7.64 7.89
CA HIS A 30 8.10 8.93 8.56
C HIS A 30 6.75 9.14 9.27
N ALA A 31 6.63 10.21 10.05
CA ALA A 31 5.41 10.49 10.81
C ALA A 31 4.18 10.72 9.90
N ILE A 32 4.36 11.39 8.75
CA ILE A 32 3.30 11.65 7.78
C ILE A 32 2.84 10.39 7.04
N ASP A 33 3.65 9.33 7.04
CA ASP A 33 3.34 8.09 6.35
C ASP A 33 2.36 7.19 7.12
N ARG A 34 2.08 7.54 8.38
CA ARG A 34 1.20 6.78 9.25
C ARG A 34 -0.24 7.14 8.95
N VAL A 35 -0.96 6.21 8.35
CA VAL A 35 -2.40 6.33 8.11
C VAL A 35 -3.11 6.34 9.47
N PRO A 36 -3.88 7.39 9.82
CA PRO A 36 -4.68 7.38 11.04
C PRO A 36 -5.75 6.27 10.96
N ILE A 37 -5.65 5.30 11.86
CA ILE A 37 -6.65 4.25 12.01
C ILE A 37 -7.75 4.77 12.94
N PHE A 38 -8.97 4.93 12.42
CA PHE A 38 -10.14 5.30 13.22
C PHE A 38 -10.93 4.04 13.59
N PHE A 39 -11.13 3.84 14.89
CA PHE A 39 -11.93 2.74 15.42
C PHE A 39 -13.34 3.25 15.73
N ASP A 40 -14.30 3.02 14.83
CA ASP A 40 -15.70 3.40 15.01
C ASP A 40 -16.58 2.23 15.50
N ALA A 41 -15.99 1.25 16.20
CA ALA A 41 -16.75 0.16 16.78
C ALA A 41 -17.34 0.59 18.15
N GLU A 42 -18.64 0.88 18.17
CA GLU A 42 -19.43 0.66 19.38
C GLU A 42 -19.25 -0.82 19.76
N PRO A 43 -18.88 -1.17 21.01
CA PRO A 43 -18.59 -2.54 21.42
C PRO A 43 -19.86 -3.40 21.34
N GLY A 44 -20.13 -3.94 20.17
CA GLY A 44 -21.28 -4.78 19.86
C GLY A 44 -20.93 -6.25 20.02
N THR A 45 -21.77 -6.99 20.74
CA THR A 45 -21.66 -8.40 21.13
C THR A 45 -21.72 -9.41 19.96
N PHE A 46 -21.23 -9.07 18.77
CA PHE A 46 -21.44 -9.82 17.53
C PHE A 46 -20.25 -10.72 17.12
N LEU A 47 -19.16 -10.76 17.90
CA LEU A 47 -17.86 -11.20 17.41
C LEU A 47 -17.26 -12.47 18.04
N ASP A 48 -17.87 -13.06 19.06
CA ASP A 48 -17.30 -14.27 19.68
C ASP A 48 -17.23 -15.48 18.70
N ASP A 49 -18.16 -15.58 17.74
CA ASP A 49 -18.20 -16.70 16.78
C ASP A 49 -17.42 -16.45 15.47
N TYR A 50 -17.05 -15.20 15.15
CA TYR A 50 -16.38 -14.84 13.88
C TYR A 50 -14.85 -14.76 13.99
N HIS A 51 -14.30 -14.71 15.20
CA HIS A 51 -12.85 -14.60 15.45
C HIS A 51 -12.05 -15.84 15.01
N GLU A 52 -12.63 -17.03 15.13
CA GLU A 52 -11.89 -18.27 14.80
C GLU A 52 -11.72 -18.46 13.28
N GLN A 53 -12.61 -17.89 12.48
CA GLN A 53 -12.62 -18.10 11.02
C GLN A 53 -11.73 -17.11 10.25
N LEU A 54 -11.45 -15.92 10.80
CA LEU A 54 -10.65 -14.88 10.12
C LEU A 54 -9.14 -14.96 10.40
N SER A 55 -8.72 -15.73 11.40
CA SER A 55 -7.33 -15.83 11.85
C SER A 55 -6.34 -16.46 10.84
N GLY A 56 -6.83 -16.97 9.69
CA GLY A 56 -5.99 -17.60 8.66
C GLY A 56 -6.05 -16.97 7.26
N GLN A 57 -6.92 -15.98 7.01
CA GLN A 57 -7.20 -15.48 5.64
C GLN A 57 -7.35 -13.95 5.51
N SER A 58 -6.95 -13.16 6.51
CA SER A 58 -7.04 -11.71 6.42
C SER A 58 -5.99 -11.15 5.45
N SER A 59 -6.39 -10.90 4.22
CA SER A 59 -5.65 -10.04 3.28
C SER A 59 -5.81 -8.59 3.74
N GLY A 60 -4.72 -7.99 4.24
CA GLY A 60 -4.69 -6.62 4.75
C GLY A 60 -3.47 -5.84 4.27
N VAL A 61 -3.53 -4.52 4.36
CA VAL A 61 -2.36 -3.66 4.13
C VAL A 61 -1.49 -3.67 5.38
N ASP A 62 -0.19 -3.85 5.20
CA ASP A 62 0.79 -3.74 6.28
C ASP A 62 0.98 -2.26 6.62
N ILE A 63 0.56 -1.85 7.82
CA ILE A 63 0.58 -0.44 8.22
C ILE A 63 2.01 0.12 8.34
N ASP A 64 3.01 -0.71 8.62
CA ASP A 64 4.41 -0.26 8.73
C ASP A 64 5.02 -0.02 7.33
N SER A 65 4.39 -0.58 6.29
CA SER A 65 4.78 -0.39 4.90
C SER A 65 4.21 0.89 4.28
N THR A 66 3.26 1.56 4.94
CA THR A 66 2.56 2.69 4.30
C THR A 66 3.50 3.87 4.13
N ARG A 67 3.37 4.57 3.00
CA ARG A 67 4.11 5.79 2.65
C ARG A 67 3.13 6.80 2.08
N PHE A 68 3.24 8.04 2.53
CA PHE A 68 2.47 9.14 2.01
C PHE A 68 2.97 9.49 0.59
N LEU A 69 2.04 9.65 -0.34
CA LEU A 69 2.32 10.02 -1.72
C LEU A 69 2.05 11.51 -1.95
N ALA A 70 0.84 11.96 -1.67
CA ALA A 70 0.40 13.32 -1.98
C ALA A 70 -0.86 13.72 -1.21
N ASP A 71 -1.04 15.03 -1.05
CA ASP A 71 -2.32 15.66 -0.72
C ASP A 71 -2.81 16.33 -2.01
N TYR A 72 -4.02 15.96 -2.44
CA TYR A 72 -4.66 16.52 -3.61
C TYR A 72 -6.15 16.73 -3.37
N ASP A 73 -6.59 17.99 -3.47
CA ASP A 73 -7.98 18.40 -3.25
C ASP A 73 -8.54 18.00 -1.87
N GLY A 74 -7.67 18.01 -0.85
CA GLY A 74 -8.00 17.58 0.50
C GLY A 74 -8.05 16.05 0.67
N LEU A 75 -7.74 15.28 -0.39
CA LEU A 75 -7.53 13.85 -0.32
C LEU A 75 -6.05 13.51 -0.12
N LEU A 76 -5.73 12.83 0.97
CA LEU A 76 -4.42 12.25 1.26
C LEU A 76 -4.32 10.88 0.60
N TYR A 77 -3.27 10.66 -0.18
CA TYR A 77 -2.98 9.39 -0.82
C TYR A 77 -1.79 8.73 -0.15
N TYR A 78 -1.94 7.45 0.17
CA TYR A 78 -0.88 6.61 0.70
C TYR A 78 -0.71 5.37 -0.15
N VAL A 79 0.47 4.77 -0.11
CA VAL A 79 0.77 3.48 -0.72
C VAL A 79 1.32 2.53 0.34
N GLY A 80 0.93 1.27 0.30
CA GLY A 80 1.46 0.23 1.18
C GLY A 80 1.53 -1.12 0.49
N THR A 81 2.27 -2.06 1.06
CA THR A 81 2.26 -3.45 0.63
C THR A 81 1.11 -4.19 1.33
N GLN A 82 0.42 -5.04 0.58
CA GLN A 82 -0.52 -5.99 1.14
C GLN A 82 0.19 -7.33 1.36
N ARG A 83 -0.07 -7.91 2.52
CA ARG A 83 0.44 -9.24 2.86
C ARG A 83 -0.54 -10.28 2.37
N ASP A 84 -0.19 -10.97 1.30
CA ASP A 84 -0.91 -12.17 0.87
C ASP A 84 -0.34 -13.40 1.60
N PRO A 85 -1.15 -14.19 2.32
CA PRO A 85 -0.68 -15.44 2.93
C PRO A 85 -0.14 -16.46 1.89
N SER A 86 -0.51 -16.33 0.61
CA SER A 86 0.04 -17.14 -0.49
C SER A 86 1.44 -16.70 -0.95
N GLY A 87 1.97 -15.59 -0.40
CA GLY A 87 3.29 -15.05 -0.71
C GLY A 87 3.33 -14.09 -1.90
N GLY A 88 2.17 -13.74 -2.47
CA GLY A 88 2.05 -12.67 -3.45
C GLY A 88 2.32 -11.30 -2.83
N GLU A 89 3.19 -10.50 -3.44
CA GLU A 89 3.35 -9.10 -3.08
C GLU A 89 2.43 -8.25 -3.97
N SER A 90 1.44 -7.61 -3.34
CA SER A 90 0.58 -6.60 -3.96
C SER A 90 0.83 -5.24 -3.34
N ILE A 91 0.66 -4.20 -4.14
CA ILE A 91 0.74 -2.82 -3.68
C ILE A 91 -0.69 -2.28 -3.63
N CYS A 92 -1.02 -1.58 -2.56
CA CYS A 92 -2.30 -0.94 -2.35
C CYS A 92 -2.15 0.58 -2.30
N VAL A 93 -3.12 1.28 -2.88
CA VAL A 93 -3.34 2.72 -2.64
C VAL A 93 -4.44 2.86 -1.59
N LEU A 94 -4.25 3.76 -0.63
CA LEU A 94 -5.24 4.16 0.38
C LEU A 94 -5.52 5.65 0.23
N THR A 95 -6.76 6.08 0.46
CA THR A 95 -7.14 7.51 0.39
C THR A 95 -7.87 7.99 1.66
N GLU A 96 -7.63 9.24 2.07
CA GLU A 96 -8.30 9.92 3.19
C GLU A 96 -8.74 11.35 2.81
N PRO A 97 -9.77 11.96 3.41
CA PRO A 97 -10.78 11.28 4.19
C PRO A 97 -11.54 10.35 3.26
N SER A 98 -11.52 9.04 3.51
CA SER A 98 -12.71 8.29 3.18
C SER A 98 -13.65 8.59 4.33
N GLU A 99 -14.90 8.95 4.05
CA GLU A 99 -15.90 9.18 5.11
C GLU A 99 -16.17 7.91 5.95
N ASN A 100 -15.43 6.83 5.68
CA ASN A 100 -15.34 5.59 6.44
C ASN A 100 -13.88 5.12 6.50
N ALA A 101 -12.96 6.05 6.81
CA ALA A 101 -11.51 5.86 6.96
C ALA A 101 -11.22 4.49 7.55
N LEU A 102 -10.75 3.58 6.70
CA LEU A 102 -10.37 2.20 7.04
C LEU A 102 -11.18 1.65 8.23
N GLN A 103 -12.48 1.41 8.02
CA GLN A 103 -13.25 0.65 9.00
C GLN A 103 -12.57 -0.71 9.19
N LEU A 104 -11.92 -0.88 10.34
CA LEU A 104 -11.59 -2.20 10.85
C LEU A 104 -12.91 -2.93 11.06
N SER A 105 -13.33 -3.69 10.05
CA SER A 105 -14.46 -4.59 10.20
C SER A 105 -14.04 -5.74 11.08
N GLY A 106 -14.67 -5.78 12.25
CA GLY A 106 -14.36 -6.67 13.34
C GLY A 106 -13.51 -5.95 14.38
N ASP A 107 -13.78 -6.25 15.65
CA ASP A 107 -12.81 -6.13 16.74
C ASP A 107 -11.57 -6.94 16.34
N GLY A 108 -10.75 -6.39 15.45
CA GLY A 108 -9.34 -6.66 15.43
C GLY A 108 -8.87 -6.23 16.80
N VAL A 109 -8.95 -7.16 17.75
CA VAL A 109 -8.29 -7.09 19.03
C VAL A 109 -6.87 -6.74 18.65
N VAL A 110 -6.52 -5.47 18.83
CA VAL A 110 -5.14 -5.09 19.06
C VAL A 110 -4.84 -5.81 20.36
N ASP A 111 -4.40 -7.06 20.24
CA ASP A 111 -3.89 -7.79 21.38
C ASP A 111 -2.74 -6.92 21.88
N PRO A 112 -2.86 -6.29 23.06
CA PRO A 112 -1.84 -5.39 23.56
C PRO A 112 -0.51 -6.13 23.81
N ASP A 113 -0.56 -7.47 23.90
CA ASP A 113 0.58 -8.36 24.04
C ASP A 113 1.03 -9.01 22.71
N ASP A 114 0.18 -9.06 21.67
CA ASP A 114 0.64 -9.37 20.31
C ASP A 114 1.14 -8.08 19.67
N ALA A 115 2.45 -7.91 19.67
CA ALA A 115 3.16 -6.83 18.99
C ALA A 115 2.95 -6.81 17.45
N LYS A 116 1.88 -7.44 16.93
CA LYS A 116 1.53 -7.71 15.53
C LYS A 116 0.11 -7.25 15.14
N GLY A 117 -0.55 -6.38 15.91
CA GLY A 117 -1.73 -5.59 15.47
C GLY A 117 -1.40 -4.60 14.33
N ARG A 118 -0.80 -5.09 13.25
CA ARG A 118 -0.08 -4.35 12.20
C ARG A 118 -0.79 -4.37 10.84
N TYR A 119 -1.99 -4.94 10.78
CA TYR A 119 -2.72 -5.10 9.54
C TYR A 119 -4.06 -4.43 9.67
N VAL A 120 -4.37 -3.61 8.67
CA VAL A 120 -5.73 -3.11 8.52
C VAL A 120 -6.45 -4.01 7.54
N ILE A 121 -7.47 -4.71 8.03
CA ILE A 121 -8.36 -5.50 7.19
C ILE A 121 -9.16 -4.51 6.36
N VAL A 122 -8.88 -4.45 5.07
CA VAL A 122 -9.68 -3.63 4.15
C VAL A 122 -10.86 -4.48 3.67
N SER A 123 -11.86 -4.64 4.52
CA SER A 123 -13.12 -5.25 4.10
C SER A 123 -14.02 -4.16 3.52
N GLY A 124 -13.91 -3.94 2.21
CA GLY A 124 -14.86 -3.09 1.52
C GLY A 124 -16.22 -3.79 1.43
N THR A 125 -17.24 -3.25 2.09
CA THR A 125 -18.49 -3.04 1.35
C THR A 125 -18.18 -2.00 0.26
N PRO A 126 -18.74 -2.11 -0.95
CA PRO A 126 -18.32 -1.33 -2.12
C PRO A 126 -18.57 0.19 -2.02
N SER A 127 -18.89 0.74 -0.85
CA SER A 127 -19.38 2.10 -0.66
C SER A 127 -18.51 3.03 0.19
N SER A 128 -17.44 2.56 0.85
CA SER A 128 -17.01 3.29 2.07
C SER A 128 -15.51 3.58 2.25
N GLY A 129 -14.60 2.82 1.64
CA GLY A 129 -13.16 3.12 1.70
C GLY A 129 -12.47 2.66 0.42
N PHE A 130 -11.82 3.58 -0.29
CA PHE A 130 -11.22 3.26 -1.58
C PHE A 130 -9.79 2.78 -1.36
N SER A 131 -9.63 1.47 -1.24
CA SER A 131 -8.35 0.83 -1.51
C SER A 131 -8.39 0.12 -2.86
N ALA A 132 -7.44 0.42 -3.73
CA ALA A 132 -7.15 -0.44 -4.87
C ALA A 132 -5.87 -1.19 -4.56
N CYS A 133 -5.86 -2.51 -4.73
CA CYS A 133 -4.69 -3.36 -4.55
C CYS A 133 -4.38 -4.12 -5.83
N GLY A 134 -3.12 -4.21 -6.21
CA GLY A 134 -2.72 -4.96 -7.40
C GLY A 134 -1.22 -4.89 -7.68
N ALA A 135 -0.83 -5.53 -8.78
CA ALA A 135 0.56 -5.54 -9.23
C ALA A 135 0.86 -4.30 -10.09
N VAL A 136 1.63 -3.34 -9.56
CA VAL A 136 2.09 -2.14 -10.27
C VAL A 136 3.36 -2.46 -11.05
N ARG A 137 3.29 -3.38 -12.03
CA ARG A 137 4.46 -3.85 -12.79
C ARG A 137 4.50 -3.30 -14.20
N TYR A 138 3.53 -3.71 -15.01
CA TYR A 138 3.49 -3.37 -16.44
C TYR A 138 2.43 -2.32 -16.74
N ASN A 139 1.38 -2.27 -15.93
CA ASN A 139 0.27 -1.33 -16.07
C ASN A 139 0.11 -0.52 -14.78
N PRO A 140 -0.38 0.72 -14.86
CA PRO A 140 -0.79 1.47 -13.69
C PRO A 140 -1.87 0.72 -12.91
N LEU A 141 -1.85 0.85 -11.59
CA LEU A 141 -2.96 0.45 -10.73
C LEU A 141 -3.97 1.60 -10.70
N MET A 142 -5.18 1.33 -11.18
CA MET A 142 -6.24 2.31 -11.33
C MET A 142 -7.24 2.19 -10.19
N GLY A 143 -7.76 3.32 -9.72
CA GLY A 143 -8.86 3.37 -8.75
C GLY A 143 -9.50 4.76 -8.73
N GLY A 144 -10.42 4.99 -7.80
CA GLY A 144 -11.06 6.28 -7.64
C GLY A 144 -12.29 6.23 -6.74
N ASP A 145 -12.69 7.38 -6.24
CA ASP A 145 -13.72 7.53 -5.20
C ASP A 145 -15.12 7.87 -5.72
N GLY A 146 -15.27 8.06 -7.03
CA GLY A 146 -16.52 8.51 -7.65
C GLY A 146 -16.44 9.93 -8.20
N GLU A 147 -15.63 10.79 -7.59
CA GLU A 147 -15.38 12.16 -8.03
C GLU A 147 -14.02 12.29 -8.72
N SER A 148 -13.03 11.57 -8.19
CA SER A 148 -11.67 11.49 -8.71
C SER A 148 -11.32 10.07 -9.15
N GLU A 149 -10.33 9.98 -10.03
CA GLU A 149 -9.62 8.74 -10.37
C GLU A 149 -8.14 8.94 -10.05
N PHE A 150 -7.47 7.86 -9.67
CA PHE A 150 -6.03 7.81 -9.50
C PHE A 150 -5.40 6.71 -10.37
N ALA A 151 -4.14 6.92 -10.73
CA ALA A 151 -3.27 5.96 -11.38
C ALA A 151 -1.95 5.90 -10.60
N LEU A 152 -1.71 4.79 -9.91
CA LEU A 152 -0.44 4.49 -9.27
C LEU A 152 0.48 3.79 -10.27
N VAL A 153 1.68 4.33 -10.47
CA VAL A 153 2.67 3.84 -11.42
C VAL A 153 3.98 3.48 -10.73
N ARG A 154 4.73 2.56 -11.33
CA ARG A 154 6.07 2.20 -10.86
C ARG A 154 7.08 3.31 -11.13
N ASP A 155 8.24 3.20 -10.51
CA ASP A 155 9.36 4.09 -10.79
C ASP A 155 9.77 4.04 -12.26
N GLY A 156 10.01 5.24 -12.82
CA GLY A 156 10.40 5.42 -14.22
C GLY A 156 9.33 5.01 -15.24
N TYR A 157 8.07 4.88 -14.84
CA TYR A 157 6.97 4.68 -15.78
C TYR A 157 6.81 5.91 -16.68
N ASP A 158 6.65 5.69 -17.99
CA ASP A 158 6.39 6.78 -18.94
C ASP A 158 4.93 7.24 -18.83
N VAL A 159 4.74 8.41 -18.25
CA VAL A 159 3.40 8.98 -17.98
C VAL A 159 2.87 9.83 -19.12
N ALA A 160 3.64 10.09 -20.19
CA ALA A 160 3.24 11.01 -21.26
C ALA A 160 1.88 10.62 -21.89
N GLY A 161 1.63 9.32 -22.03
CA GLY A 161 0.36 8.81 -22.53
C GLY A 161 -0.83 9.06 -21.58
N LEU A 162 -0.59 9.04 -20.27
CA LEU A 162 -1.61 9.39 -19.27
C LEU A 162 -1.84 10.91 -19.26
N GLU A 163 -0.78 11.71 -19.26
CA GLU A 163 -0.91 13.17 -19.30
C GLU A 163 -1.68 13.65 -20.54
N ALA A 164 -1.43 13.05 -21.70
CA ALA A 164 -2.19 13.32 -22.92
C ALA A 164 -3.70 12.98 -22.81
N GLN A 165 -4.07 12.12 -21.86
CA GLN A 165 -5.45 11.75 -21.53
C GLN A 165 -6.04 12.59 -20.38
N GLY A 166 -5.36 13.67 -19.99
CA GLY A 166 -5.81 14.59 -18.95
C GLY A 166 -5.52 14.14 -17.52
N TRP A 167 -4.62 13.18 -17.34
CA TRP A 167 -4.08 12.85 -16.01
C TRP A 167 -3.07 13.89 -15.57
N MET A 168 -3.08 14.24 -14.29
CA MET A 168 -2.16 15.21 -13.70
C MET A 168 -1.24 14.52 -12.69
N PRO A 169 0.08 14.62 -12.85
CA PRO A 169 1.02 14.06 -11.88
C PRO A 169 1.01 14.89 -10.58
N VAL A 170 0.80 14.21 -9.46
CA VAL A 170 0.86 14.81 -8.11
C VAL A 170 1.99 14.24 -7.26
N HIS A 171 2.54 13.08 -7.66
CA HIS A 171 3.75 12.47 -7.13
C HIS A 171 4.44 11.69 -8.26
N PRO A 172 5.76 11.42 -8.23
CA PRO A 172 6.44 10.60 -9.24
C PRO A 172 5.79 9.23 -9.54
N ASN A 173 5.04 8.69 -8.58
CA ASN A 173 4.31 7.43 -8.71
C ASN A 173 2.78 7.59 -8.75
N LEU A 174 2.23 8.81 -8.67
CA LEU A 174 0.79 9.02 -8.57
C LEU A 174 0.32 10.11 -9.52
N LEU A 175 -0.68 9.76 -10.33
CA LEU A 175 -1.44 10.69 -11.15
C LEU A 175 -2.90 10.66 -10.73
N VAL A 176 -3.57 11.79 -10.89
CA VAL A 176 -4.99 11.96 -10.58
C VAL A 176 -5.72 12.63 -11.73
N ARG A 177 -7.02 12.42 -11.80
CA ARG A 177 -7.92 13.04 -12.77
C ARG A 177 -9.32 13.16 -12.19
N ALA A 178 -10.02 14.26 -12.48
CA ALA A 178 -11.44 14.38 -12.17
C ALA A 178 -12.29 13.46 -13.07
N ARG A 179 -13.29 12.77 -12.54
CA ARG A 179 -14.22 12.01 -13.38
C ARG A 179 -15.07 12.97 -14.22
N PRO A 180 -15.29 12.67 -15.51
CA PRO A 180 -16.30 13.38 -16.29
C PRO A 180 -17.67 13.19 -15.64
N ARG A 181 -18.37 14.29 -15.35
CA ARG A 181 -19.76 14.27 -14.91
C ARG A 181 -20.71 13.89 -16.03
#